data_AF-A0A4Y2HF80-F1
#
_entry.id   AF-A0A4Y2HF80-F1
#
_cell.length_a   1.000
_cell.length_b   1.000
_cell.length_c   1.000
_cell.angle_alpha   90.00
_cell.angle_beta   90.00
_cell.angle_gamma   90.00
#
_symmetry.space_group_name_H-M   'P 1'
#
loop_
_entity.id
_entity.type
_entity.pdbx_description
1 polymer ?
#
loop_
_entity_poly.entity_id
_entity_poly.type
_entity_poly.pdbx_seq_one_letter_code
_entity_poly.pdbx_strand_id
1 'polypeptide(L)'
;MTTPLRDIAFVGHDHWFQVNNGIRYPAEIGVSEVLPFGIPEDRRLDILKTVNNTGRIVHAKDRQLNRVASRNISHFPFGYKGIYTKEEAERLVVRFVQVKLVAVKGLDQKVYFESLGLTVVDM
;
A
#
# COMPACT_ATOMS: atom_id res chain seq x y z
N MET A 1 -17.59 15.48 -10.07
CA MET A 1 -17.54 16.23 -8.79
C MET A 1 -16.09 16.35 -8.39
N THR A 2 -15.62 17.54 -8.03
CA THR A 2 -14.25 17.75 -7.52
C THR A 2 -14.27 17.52 -6.01
N THR A 3 -13.61 16.45 -5.54
CA THR A 3 -13.52 16.15 -4.10
C THR A 3 -12.60 17.17 -3.41
N PRO A 4 -13.08 17.89 -2.39
CA PRO A 4 -12.25 18.85 -1.65
C PRO A 4 -11.06 18.17 -0.96
N LEU A 5 -9.85 18.73 -1.10
CA LEU A 5 -8.65 18.23 -0.42
C LEU A 5 -8.82 18.09 1.10
N ARG A 6 -9.68 18.92 1.70
CA ARG A 6 -10.01 18.90 3.13
C ARG A 6 -10.76 17.64 3.59
N ASP A 7 -11.36 16.90 2.67
CA ASP A 7 -12.14 15.70 2.99
C ASP A 7 -11.26 14.44 3.00
N ILE A 8 -10.02 14.54 2.50
CA ILE A 8 -9.04 13.44 2.49
C ILE A 8 -8.53 13.24 3.91
N ALA A 9 -8.79 12.06 4.47
CA ALA A 9 -8.35 11.71 5.81
C ALA A 9 -7.03 10.93 5.81
N PHE A 10 -6.73 10.21 4.73
CA PHE A 10 -5.59 9.30 4.65
C PHE A 10 -4.93 9.35 3.28
N VAL A 11 -3.62 9.07 3.24
CA VAL A 11 -2.90 8.73 2.03
C VAL A 11 -2.56 7.24 2.07
N GLY A 12 -2.99 6.50 1.06
CA GLY A 12 -2.67 5.09 0.87
C GLY A 12 -1.51 4.91 -0.10
N HIS A 13 -0.70 3.89 0.14
CA HIS A 13 0.40 3.50 -0.73
C HIS A 13 0.67 2.01 -0.60
N ASP A 14 1.08 1.38 -1.69
CA ASP A 14 1.43 -0.03 -1.72
C ASP A 14 2.69 -0.29 -2.55
N HIS A 15 3.48 -1.25 -2.08
CA HIS A 15 4.66 -1.71 -2.79
C HIS A 15 4.35 -3.04 -3.46
N TRP A 16 4.27 -3.01 -4.78
CA TRP A 16 4.01 -4.19 -5.60
C TRP A 16 5.30 -4.88 -6.00
N PHE A 17 5.34 -6.20 -5.82
CA PHE A 17 6.29 -7.05 -6.53
C PHE A 17 5.59 -7.78 -7.67
N GLN A 18 6.31 -7.95 -8.77
CA GLN A 18 5.86 -8.84 -9.84
C GLN A 18 6.24 -10.27 -9.47
N VAL A 19 5.22 -11.13 -9.39
CA VAL A 19 5.31 -12.57 -9.12
C VAL A 19 4.62 -13.32 -10.26
N ASN A 20 4.93 -14.61 -10.41
CA ASN A 20 4.21 -15.52 -11.31
C ASN A 20 3.96 -14.93 -12.73
N ASN A 21 5.03 -14.53 -13.41
CA ASN A 21 5.03 -13.99 -14.78
C ASN A 21 4.50 -12.56 -14.99
N GLY A 22 4.57 -11.70 -13.98
CA GLY A 22 4.19 -10.28 -14.11
C GLY A 22 2.90 -9.92 -13.38
N ILE A 23 2.31 -10.89 -12.67
CA ILE A 23 1.20 -10.64 -11.77
C ILE A 23 1.72 -9.80 -10.62
N ARG A 24 1.11 -8.63 -10.42
CA ARG A 24 1.46 -7.77 -9.28
C ARG A 24 0.86 -8.35 -8.00
N TYR A 25 1.67 -8.41 -6.97
CA TYR A 25 1.28 -8.85 -5.64
C TYR A 25 1.81 -7.87 -4.61
N PRO A 26 0.99 -7.45 -3.62
CA PRO A 26 1.43 -6.44 -2.68
C PRO A 26 2.43 -7.10 -1.74
N ALA A 27 3.63 -6.54 -1.63
CA ALA A 27 4.61 -6.92 -0.63
C ALA A 27 4.36 -6.16 0.68
N GLU A 28 3.83 -4.96 0.57
CA GLU A 28 3.50 -4.07 1.67
C GLU A 28 2.33 -3.18 1.30
N ILE A 29 1.48 -2.90 2.30
CA ILE A 29 0.35 -1.99 2.20
C ILE A 29 0.46 -1.00 3.36
N GLY A 30 0.51 0.28 3.02
CA GLY A 30 0.67 1.39 3.94
C GLY A 30 -0.47 2.39 3.82
N VAL A 31 -0.91 2.93 4.96
CA VAL A 31 -1.80 4.08 5.00
C VAL A 31 -1.37 5.02 6.11
N SER A 32 -1.35 6.32 5.84
CA SER A 32 -0.96 7.35 6.80
C SER A 32 -2.01 8.45 6.87
N GLU A 33 -2.35 8.88 8.07
CA GLU A 33 -3.31 9.97 8.32
C GLU A 33 -2.81 11.28 7.71
N VAL A 34 -3.70 12.04 7.10
CA VAL A 34 -3.42 13.42 6.68
C VAL A 34 -3.60 14.34 7.88
N LEU A 35 -2.50 14.90 8.36
CA LEU A 35 -2.52 15.84 9.47
C LEU A 35 -2.91 17.25 9.00
N PRO A 36 -3.71 17.99 9.79
CA PRO A 36 -3.90 19.42 9.59
C PRO A 36 -2.58 20.18 9.73
N PHE A 37 -2.50 21.35 9.07
CA PHE A 37 -1.35 22.22 9.18
C PHE A 37 -1.07 22.61 10.64
N GLY A 38 0.21 22.56 11.03
CA GLY A 38 0.65 22.90 12.39
C GLY A 38 0.52 21.79 13.43
N ILE A 39 0.01 20.61 13.06
CA ILE A 39 0.05 19.43 13.93
C ILE A 39 1.41 18.73 13.79
N PRO A 40 2.09 18.41 14.91
CA PRO A 40 3.34 17.65 14.89
C PRO A 40 3.22 16.28 14.22
N GLU A 41 4.21 15.93 13.41
CA GLU A 41 4.26 14.69 12.61
C GLU A 41 4.28 13.41 13.46
N ASP A 42 4.84 13.47 14.67
CA ASP A 42 4.89 12.34 15.61
C ASP A 42 3.50 11.91 16.12
N ARG A 43 2.47 12.73 15.92
CA ARG A 43 1.08 12.41 16.22
C ARG A 43 0.36 11.69 15.09
N ARG A 44 0.97 11.56 13.91
CA ARG A 44 0.37 10.93 12.74
C ARG A 44 0.07 9.48 13.04
N LEU A 45 -1.19 9.07 12.83
CA LEU A 45 -1.51 7.67 12.83
C LEU A 45 -1.10 7.07 11.48
N ASP A 46 -0.35 5.99 11.51
CA ASP A 46 -0.05 5.19 10.33
C ASP A 46 -0.26 3.70 10.58
N ILE A 47 -0.39 2.97 9.49
CA ILE A 47 -0.38 1.53 9.49
C ILE A 47 0.46 1.05 8.32
N LEU A 48 1.35 0.10 8.61
CA LEU A 48 2.16 -0.58 7.61
C LEU A 48 2.01 -2.08 7.84
N LYS A 49 1.58 -2.81 6.82
CA LYS A 49 1.42 -4.26 6.86
C LYS A 49 2.19 -4.90 5.73
N THR A 50 3.13 -5.75 6.12
CA THR A 50 3.88 -6.56 5.17
C THR A 50 3.16 -7.88 4.92
N VAL A 51 3.11 -8.25 3.65
CA VAL A 51 2.34 -9.40 3.18
C VAL A 51 3.27 -10.60 3.02
N ASN A 52 2.85 -11.73 3.58
CA ASN A 52 3.50 -13.01 3.41
C ASN A 52 3.37 -13.45 1.95
N ASN A 53 4.51 -13.56 1.28
CA ASN A 53 4.64 -13.97 -0.11
C ASN A 53 5.14 -15.42 -0.23
N THR A 54 5.09 -16.21 0.85
CA THR A 54 5.48 -17.63 0.83
C THR A 54 4.69 -18.39 -0.24
N GLY A 55 5.38 -19.20 -1.03
CA GLY A 55 4.78 -19.95 -2.14
C GLY A 55 4.58 -19.13 -3.42
N ARG A 56 4.86 -17.82 -3.43
CA ARG A 56 4.89 -17.01 -4.66
C ARG A 56 6.26 -17.11 -5.33
N ILE A 57 6.26 -17.29 -6.65
CA ILE A 57 7.50 -17.47 -7.42
C ILE A 57 7.86 -16.14 -8.09
N VAL A 58 9.04 -15.60 -7.78
CA VAL A 58 9.62 -14.46 -8.51
C VAL A 58 10.49 -15.00 -9.65
N HIS A 59 10.02 -14.84 -10.88
CA HIS A 59 10.73 -15.29 -12.09
C HIS A 59 11.97 -14.44 -12.35
N ALA A 60 12.96 -15.01 -13.04
CA ALA A 60 14.24 -14.35 -13.30
C ALA A 60 14.10 -12.96 -13.95
N LYS A 61 13.15 -12.82 -14.89
CA LYS A 61 12.85 -11.54 -15.56
C LYS A 61 12.41 -10.43 -14.58
N ASP A 62 11.72 -10.79 -13.50
CA ASP A 62 11.14 -9.85 -12.53
C ASP A 62 12.11 -9.57 -11.36
N ARG A 63 13.12 -10.43 -11.16
CA ARG A 63 14.05 -10.33 -10.01
C ARG A 63 14.84 -9.03 -9.98
N GLN A 64 15.31 -8.54 -11.14
CA GLN A 64 16.12 -7.32 -11.18
C GLN A 64 15.30 -6.10 -10.80
N LEU A 65 14.10 -5.96 -11.36
CA LEU A 65 13.16 -4.89 -11.02
C LEU A 65 12.79 -4.94 -9.53
N ASN A 66 12.40 -6.11 -9.04
CA ASN A 66 12.02 -6.28 -7.64
C ASN A 66 13.20 -5.99 -6.69
N ARG A 67 14.45 -6.34 -7.05
CA ARG A 67 15.65 -5.97 -6.24
C ARG A 67 15.85 -4.45 -6.16
N VAL A 68 15.64 -3.74 -7.26
CA VAL A 68 15.75 -2.27 -7.31
C VAL A 68 14.65 -1.64 -6.45
N ALA A 69 13.41 -2.08 -6.62
CA ALA A 69 12.27 -1.60 -5.82
C ALA A 69 12.48 -1.86 -4.32
N SER A 70 12.97 -3.06 -3.96
CA SER A 70 13.27 -3.45 -2.58
C SER A 70 14.33 -2.54 -1.94
N ARG A 71 15.38 -2.18 -2.68
CA ARG A 71 16.49 -1.36 -2.17
C ARG A 71 16.14 0.13 -2.08
N ASN A 72 15.42 0.64 -3.08
CA ASN A 72 15.30 2.09 -3.28
C ASN A 72 13.93 2.64 -2.87
N ILE A 73 12.91 1.80 -2.69
CA ILE A 73 11.54 2.25 -2.43
C ILE A 73 11.03 1.65 -1.13
N SER A 74 11.01 0.31 -1.02
CA SER A 74 10.41 -0.33 0.15
C SER A 74 11.37 -0.50 1.32
N HIS A 75 12.68 -0.41 1.07
CA HIS A 75 13.76 -0.67 2.04
C HIS A 75 13.72 -2.06 2.70
N PHE A 76 12.84 -2.96 2.26
CA PHE A 76 12.86 -4.35 2.72
C PHE A 76 13.99 -5.13 2.05
N PRO A 77 14.50 -6.18 2.71
CA PRO A 77 15.35 -7.16 2.04
C PRO A 77 14.64 -7.79 0.84
N PHE A 78 15.38 -8.01 -0.25
CA PHE A 78 14.84 -8.76 -1.40
C PHE A 78 14.49 -10.20 -0.95
N GLY A 79 13.24 -10.60 -1.15
CA GLY A 79 12.73 -11.88 -0.65
C GLY A 79 12.26 -11.85 0.80
N TYR A 80 12.09 -10.66 1.38
CA TYR A 80 11.43 -10.48 2.66
C TYR A 80 10.07 -11.18 2.67
N LYS A 81 9.80 -11.89 3.77
CA LYS A 81 8.55 -12.58 4.03
C LYS A 81 7.76 -11.77 5.04
N GLY A 82 6.63 -11.22 4.61
CA GLY A 82 5.71 -10.57 5.53
C GLY A 82 5.08 -11.54 6.52
N ILE A 83 4.49 -10.96 7.56
CA ILE A 83 3.93 -11.71 8.70
C ILE A 83 2.50 -12.13 8.39
N TYR A 84 1.74 -11.25 7.75
CA TYR A 84 0.30 -11.40 7.55
C TYR A 84 0.00 -12.06 6.21
N THR A 85 -1.03 -12.89 6.13
CA THR A 85 -1.62 -13.22 4.81
C THR A 85 -2.08 -11.93 4.11
N LYS A 86 -2.23 -11.97 2.78
CA LYS A 86 -2.72 -10.81 2.03
C LYS A 86 -4.06 -10.33 2.58
N GLU A 87 -4.96 -11.28 2.81
CA GLU A 87 -6.32 -11.02 3.29
C GLU A 87 -6.32 -10.43 4.71
N GLU A 88 -5.41 -10.87 5.58
CA GLU A 88 -5.26 -10.27 6.92
C GLU A 88 -4.69 -8.85 6.86
N ALA A 89 -3.66 -8.63 6.05
CA ALA A 89 -3.08 -7.30 5.87
C ALA A 89 -4.11 -6.31 5.32
N GLU A 90 -4.85 -6.70 4.28
CA GLU A 90 -5.94 -5.93 3.69
C GLU A 90 -7.04 -5.62 4.71
N ARG A 91 -7.50 -6.61 5.48
CA ARG A 91 -8.51 -6.39 6.53
C ARG A 91 -8.04 -5.41 7.61
N LEU A 92 -6.78 -5.48 8.03
CA LEU A 92 -6.22 -4.57 9.02
C LEU A 92 -6.17 -3.13 8.49
N VAL A 93 -5.79 -2.95 7.22
CA VAL A 93 -5.78 -1.64 6.55
C VAL A 93 -7.19 -1.08 6.43
N VAL A 94 -8.15 -1.88 5.97
CA VAL A 94 -9.56 -1.47 5.87
C VAL A 94 -10.13 -1.09 7.24
N ARG A 95 -9.81 -1.86 8.29
CA ARG A 95 -10.24 -1.54 9.67
C ARG A 95 -9.62 -0.23 10.19
N PHE A 96 -8.38 0.06 9.82
CA PHE A 96 -7.69 1.28 10.20
C PHE A 96 -8.30 2.52 9.52
N VAL A 97 -8.57 2.42 8.21
CA VAL A 97 -9.15 3.50 7.41
C VAL A 97 -10.64 3.72 7.71
N GLN A 98 -11.36 2.64 7.99
CA GLN A 98 -12.82 2.61 8.14
C GLN A 98 -13.50 3.13 6.86
N VAL A 99 -14.45 4.05 6.99
CA VAL A 99 -15.22 4.63 5.87
C VAL A 99 -14.66 5.97 5.38
N LYS A 100 -13.46 6.36 5.84
CA LYS A 100 -12.87 7.66 5.52
C LYS A 100 -12.27 7.67 4.12
N LEU A 101 -12.21 8.86 3.52
CA LEU A 101 -11.66 9.06 2.18
C LEU A 101 -10.14 8.89 2.18
N VAL A 102 -9.66 8.06 1.25
CA VAL A 102 -8.23 7.81 1.02
C VAL A 102 -7.80 8.46 -0.29
N ALA A 103 -6.71 9.19 -0.26
CA ALA A 103 -5.99 9.59 -1.45
C ALA A 103 -4.88 8.58 -1.76
N VAL A 104 -4.68 8.27 -3.03
CA VAL A 104 -3.58 7.42 -3.49
C VAL A 104 -2.94 8.05 -4.71
N LYS A 105 -1.76 7.56 -5.09
CA LYS A 105 -1.05 8.07 -6.26
C LYS A 105 -1.12 7.09 -7.42
N GLY A 106 -1.82 7.49 -8.47
CA GLY A 106 -1.94 6.76 -9.73
C GLY A 106 -3.08 5.75 -9.76
N LEU A 107 -3.52 5.48 -10.99
CA LEU A 107 -4.67 4.64 -11.29
C LEU A 107 -4.57 3.22 -10.71
N ASP A 108 -3.37 2.62 -10.74
CA ASP A 108 -3.18 1.24 -10.28
C ASP A 108 -3.45 1.11 -8.76
N GLN A 109 -2.95 2.05 -7.96
CA GLN A 109 -3.22 2.07 -6.53
C GLN A 109 -4.70 2.36 -6.27
N LYS A 110 -5.29 3.28 -7.05
CA LYS A 110 -6.72 3.59 -6.92
C LYS A 110 -7.56 2.34 -7.12
N VAL A 111 -7.37 1.62 -8.22
CA VAL A 111 -8.10 0.38 -8.50
C VAL A 111 -7.91 -0.64 -7.38
N TYR A 112 -6.69 -0.78 -6.86
CA TYR A 112 -6.43 -1.70 -5.76
C TYR A 112 -7.16 -1.32 -4.47
N PHE A 113 -6.98 -0.10 -3.97
CA PHE A 113 -7.63 0.32 -2.73
C PHE A 113 -9.16 0.38 -2.86
N GLU A 114 -9.71 0.73 -4.04
CA GLU A 114 -11.14 0.61 -4.32
C GLU A 114 -11.62 -0.85 -4.26
N SER A 115 -10.82 -1.81 -4.74
CA SER A 115 -11.15 -3.24 -4.65
C SER A 115 -11.23 -3.76 -3.22
N LEU A 116 -10.65 -3.04 -2.25
CA LEU A 116 -10.78 -3.31 -0.81
C LEU A 116 -12.09 -2.77 -0.21
N GLY A 117 -12.91 -2.08 -1.00
CA GLY A 117 -14.16 -1.45 -0.57
C GLY A 117 -13.98 -0.06 0.05
N LEU A 118 -12.84 0.60 -0.19
CA LEU A 118 -12.56 1.94 0.31
C LEU A 118 -13.04 3.02 -0.67
N THR A 119 -13.38 4.19 -0.13
CA THR A 119 -13.62 5.39 -0.95
C THR A 119 -12.29 6.03 -1.28
N VAL A 120 -11.92 6.08 -2.56
CA VAL A 120 -10.57 6.50 -2.99
C VAL A 120 -10.63 7.61 -4.04
N VAL A 121 -9.71 8.57 -3.93
CA VAL A 121 -9.41 9.57 -4.96
C VAL A 121 -7.96 9.43 -5.42
N ASP A 122 -7.74 9.68 -6.72
CA ASP A 122 -6.41 9.77 -7.29
C ASP A 122 -5.88 11.20 -7.17
N MET A 123 -4.59 11.36 -6.85
CA MET A 123 -3.91 12.65 -6.67
C MET A 123 -2.74 12.83 -7.63
#